data_AF-A0A7S1V4M6-F1
#
_entry.id   AF-A0A7S1V4M6-F1
#
_cell.length_a   1.000
_cell.length_b   1.000
_cell.length_c   1.000
_cell.angle_alpha   90.00
_cell.angle_beta   90.00
_cell.angle_gamma   90.00
#
_symmetry.space_group_name_H-M   'P 1'
#
loop_
_entity.id
_entity.type
_entity.pdbx_description
1 polymer ?
#
loop_
_entity_poly.entity_id
_entity_poly.type
_entity_poly.pdbx_seq_one_letter_code
_entity_poly.pdbx_strand_id
1 'polypeptide(L)'
;MSSTKSKNVVVCLQEVSYDWAGQFHTFFANKGYQLVTGLYGRKFNGYMGVAMAYPMEAFETVDVDISRLADKRVGGWPKKPEETMSTKVWNTMRYPFKQVGLVSDPPEDHWSMSQRRFNVLLTLTLKEKATDHTFCISTYHMPCAFYAPMAMTLHAEMAAKHIQDIASKKQEEGVDEGSSSYPYVLTGDFNIVPREDMDTGPVYDMLVSGKLDESSPCFPAPKNGMNWSCTIDPMRSAYAVKNGKEPEFTNYARVKEKDPFVDTLDYIFLSPEWTVKDVKDLVGKDDAGGPFPNANEPSDHILIRADLEL
;
A
#
# COMPACT_ATOMS: atom_id res chain seq x y z
N MET A 1 -26.06 17.83 27.94
CA MET A 1 -24.96 18.24 27.03
C MET A 1 -24.17 16.98 26.72
N SER A 2 -24.39 16.39 25.54
CA SER A 2 -23.62 15.23 25.10
C SER A 2 -22.19 15.71 24.87
N SER A 3 -21.26 15.30 25.73
CA SER A 3 -19.83 15.44 25.47
C SER A 3 -19.56 14.69 24.18
N THR A 4 -19.35 15.41 23.08
CA THR A 4 -18.74 14.85 21.88
C THR A 4 -17.34 14.40 22.30
N LYS A 5 -17.21 13.14 22.73
CA LYS A 5 -15.90 12.50 22.88
C LYS A 5 -15.14 12.77 21.59
N SER A 6 -13.96 13.38 21.68
CA SER A 6 -13.09 13.52 20.52
C SER A 6 -12.84 12.11 19.98
N LYS A 7 -13.14 11.87 18.71
CA LYS A 7 -12.82 10.59 18.07
C LYS A 7 -11.30 10.40 18.09
N ASN A 8 -10.85 9.22 18.47
CA ASN A 8 -9.43 8.84 18.39
C ASN A 8 -9.11 8.63 16.91
N VAL A 9 -8.25 9.47 16.32
CA VAL A 9 -7.94 9.42 14.89
C VAL A 9 -6.52 8.94 14.67
N VAL A 10 -6.35 7.87 13.90
CA VAL A 10 -5.04 7.51 13.32
C VAL A 10 -4.97 8.10 11.92
N VAL A 11 -3.89 8.83 11.62
CA VAL A 11 -3.65 9.49 10.33
C VAL A 11 -2.59 8.70 9.58
N CYS A 12 -2.89 8.31 8.34
CA CYS A 12 -1.98 7.61 7.45
C CYS A 12 -1.69 8.48 6.22
N LEU A 13 -0.42 8.74 5.92
CA LEU A 13 0.00 9.65 4.87
C LEU A 13 0.98 8.96 3.90
N GLN A 14 0.82 9.28 2.62
CA GLN A 14 1.74 8.90 1.54
C GLN A 14 2.44 10.15 1.02
N GLU A 15 3.47 9.96 0.19
CA GLU A 15 4.30 11.03 -0.39
C GLU A 15 4.87 12.05 0.61
N VAL A 16 5.16 11.63 1.84
CA VAL A 16 5.76 12.50 2.84
C VAL A 16 7.25 12.67 2.57
N SER A 17 7.68 13.86 2.14
CA SER A 17 9.09 14.21 1.92
C SER A 17 9.81 14.54 3.24
N TYR A 18 11.15 14.64 3.21
CA TYR A 18 11.94 15.07 4.37
C TYR A 18 11.55 16.45 4.90
N ASP A 19 11.29 17.41 4.00
CA ASP A 19 10.93 18.77 4.37
C ASP A 19 9.59 18.81 5.12
N TRP A 20 8.64 17.98 4.68
CA TRP A 20 7.34 17.84 5.36
C TRP A 20 7.42 16.99 6.62
N ALA A 21 8.21 15.92 6.64
CA ALA A 21 8.37 15.06 7.80
C ALA A 21 8.81 15.85 9.05
N GLY A 22 9.78 16.76 8.92
CA GLY A 22 10.21 17.61 10.02
C GLY A 22 9.10 18.51 10.57
N GLN A 23 8.30 19.10 9.68
CA GLN A 23 7.14 19.92 10.07
C GLN A 23 6.04 19.08 10.73
N PHE A 24 5.75 17.90 10.18
CA PHE A 24 4.77 16.99 10.74
C PHE A 24 5.17 16.45 12.11
N HIS A 25 6.45 16.14 12.34
CA HIS A 25 6.91 15.77 13.69
C HIS A 25 6.57 16.85 14.71
N THR A 26 6.84 18.11 14.38
CA THR A 26 6.53 19.24 15.26
C THR A 26 5.01 19.42 15.43
N PHE A 27 4.26 19.38 14.33
CA PHE A 27 2.81 19.58 14.33
C PHE A 27 2.08 18.52 15.15
N PHE A 28 2.39 17.24 14.93
CA PHE A 28 1.74 16.12 15.63
C PHE A 28 2.17 16.06 17.09
N ALA A 29 3.45 16.27 17.41
CA ALA A 29 3.92 16.32 18.80
C ALA A 29 3.19 17.40 19.61
N ASN A 30 3.03 18.60 19.06
CA ASN A 30 2.30 19.70 19.70
C ASN A 30 0.80 19.43 19.88
N LYS A 31 0.26 18.38 19.27
CA LYS A 31 -1.13 17.93 19.41
C LYS A 31 -1.27 16.65 20.25
N GLY A 32 -0.18 16.16 20.86
CA GLY A 32 -0.19 14.93 21.64
C GLY A 32 -0.21 13.65 20.79
N TYR A 33 0.23 13.75 19.53
CA TYR A 33 0.34 12.61 18.62
C TYR A 33 1.79 12.14 18.52
N GLN A 34 1.98 10.84 18.43
CA GLN A 34 3.24 10.24 18.02
C GLN A 34 3.22 10.06 16.50
N LEU A 35 4.29 10.48 15.82
CA LEU A 35 4.48 10.31 14.38
C LEU A 35 5.60 9.29 14.12
N VAL A 36 5.34 8.33 13.24
CA VAL A 36 6.34 7.37 12.74
C VAL A 36 6.41 7.49 11.22
N THR A 37 7.63 7.43 10.67
CA THR A 37 7.88 7.61 9.23
C THR A 37 8.66 6.44 8.65
N GLY A 38 8.27 6.00 7.45
CA GLY A 38 9.01 5.04 6.61
C GLY A 38 9.42 5.69 5.29
N LEU A 39 10.52 6.44 5.30
CA LEU A 39 10.99 7.25 4.17
C LEU A 39 12.00 6.47 3.33
N TYR A 40 11.74 6.30 2.03
CA TYR A 40 12.51 5.38 1.16
C TYR A 40 12.83 5.93 -0.24
N GLY A 41 12.36 7.15 -0.53
CA GLY A 41 12.61 7.82 -1.80
C GLY A 41 14.08 8.16 -2.01
N ARG A 42 14.34 8.99 -3.01
CA ARG A 42 15.68 9.46 -3.37
C ARG A 42 15.70 10.99 -3.39
N LYS A 43 16.88 11.55 -3.59
CA LYS A 43 17.06 13.01 -3.65
C LYS A 43 16.07 13.73 -4.59
N PHE A 44 15.75 13.14 -5.75
CA PHE A 44 14.89 13.80 -6.75
C PHE A 44 13.43 13.97 -6.30
N ASN A 45 12.95 13.17 -5.35
CA ASN A 45 11.60 13.26 -4.79
C ASN A 45 11.66 13.59 -3.28
N GLY A 46 12.69 14.30 -2.83
CA GLY A 46 12.81 14.72 -1.42
C GLY A 46 12.83 13.56 -0.43
N TYR A 47 13.26 12.37 -0.86
CA TYR A 47 13.25 11.15 -0.06
C TYR A 47 11.85 10.77 0.46
N MET A 48 10.82 11.02 -0.36
CA MET A 48 9.42 10.72 -0.06
C MET A 48 9.20 9.29 0.43
N GLY A 49 8.21 9.11 1.30
CA GLY A 49 7.73 7.81 1.73
C GLY A 49 6.39 7.92 2.44
N VAL A 50 6.21 7.12 3.48
CA VAL A 50 4.94 7.07 4.23
C VAL A 50 5.10 7.52 5.66
N ALA A 51 4.01 7.96 6.29
CA ALA A 51 3.99 8.29 7.71
C ALA A 51 2.66 7.91 8.36
N MET A 52 2.69 7.59 9.65
CA MET A 52 1.49 7.40 10.47
C MET A 52 1.56 8.18 11.77
N ALA A 53 0.47 8.83 12.15
CA ALA A 53 0.34 9.56 13.40
C ALA A 53 -0.87 9.07 14.20
N TYR A 54 -0.73 8.96 15.52
CA TYR A 54 -1.82 8.54 16.42
C TYR A 54 -1.75 9.26 17.77
N PRO A 55 -2.88 9.50 18.44
CA PRO A 55 -2.93 10.18 19.73
C PRO A 55 -2.38 9.30 20.84
N MET A 56 -1.32 9.77 21.51
CA MET A 56 -0.66 9.03 22.60
C MET A 56 -1.53 8.91 23.85
N GLU A 57 -2.56 9.75 24.00
CA GLU A 57 -3.51 9.62 25.11
C GLU A 57 -4.37 8.37 24.96
N ALA A 58 -4.78 8.05 23.74
CA ALA A 58 -5.71 6.96 23.46
C ALA A 58 -5.03 5.62 23.18
N PHE A 59 -3.83 5.63 22.60
CA PHE A 59 -3.13 4.43 22.17
C PHE A 59 -1.77 4.27 22.84
N GLU A 60 -1.43 3.01 23.14
CA GLU A 60 -0.08 2.56 23.45
C GLU A 60 0.54 1.90 22.22
N THR A 61 1.82 2.16 21.98
CA THR A 61 2.59 1.51 20.92
C THR A 61 3.09 0.17 21.41
N VAL A 62 2.55 -0.92 20.87
CA VAL A 62 3.04 -2.28 21.13
C VAL A 62 4.24 -2.58 20.23
N ASP A 63 4.18 -2.16 18.97
CA ASP A 63 5.27 -2.37 18.02
C ASP A 63 5.24 -1.42 16.82
N VAL A 64 6.40 -1.29 16.19
CA VAL A 64 6.60 -0.55 14.95
C VAL A 64 7.43 -1.40 13.99
N ASP A 65 6.85 -1.78 12.86
CA ASP A 65 7.57 -2.42 11.75
C ASP A 65 7.71 -1.44 10.57
N ILE A 66 8.95 -1.24 10.12
CA ILE A 66 9.29 -0.43 8.95
C ILE A 66 9.99 -1.34 7.95
N SER A 67 9.24 -1.84 6.98
CA SER A 67 9.72 -2.90 6.09
C SER A 67 9.71 -2.49 4.64
N ARG A 68 10.88 -2.54 4.00
CA ARG A 68 10.95 -2.60 2.54
C ARG A 68 10.39 -3.95 2.10
N LEU A 69 9.20 -3.93 1.50
CA LEU A 69 8.43 -5.16 1.19
C LEU A 69 9.22 -6.15 0.35
N ALA A 70 10.03 -5.64 -0.58
CA ALA A 70 10.83 -6.50 -1.45
C ALA A 70 11.83 -7.37 -0.66
N ASP A 71 12.30 -6.93 0.52
CA ASP A 71 13.22 -7.69 1.36
C ASP A 71 12.50 -8.70 2.27
N LYS A 72 11.15 -8.62 2.35
CA LYS A 72 10.30 -9.44 3.24
C LYS A 72 9.41 -10.43 2.49
N ARG A 73 9.49 -10.49 1.16
CA ARG A 73 8.64 -11.37 0.34
C ARG A 73 8.71 -12.83 0.81
N VAL A 74 7.56 -13.40 1.16
CA VAL A 74 7.41 -14.81 1.50
C VAL A 74 7.79 -15.68 0.28
N GLY A 75 8.59 -16.73 0.51
CA GLY A 75 9.11 -17.59 -0.55
C GLY A 75 10.32 -17.02 -1.31
N GLY A 76 10.80 -15.82 -0.96
CA GLY A 76 12.00 -15.21 -1.54
C GLY A 76 11.80 -14.70 -2.97
N TRP A 77 12.85 -14.71 -3.79
CA TRP A 77 12.80 -14.26 -5.20
C TRP A 77 13.30 -15.37 -6.14
N PRO A 78 12.87 -15.40 -7.42
CA PRO A 78 13.40 -16.35 -8.39
C PRO A 78 14.93 -16.27 -8.46
N LYS A 79 15.61 -17.39 -8.18
CA LYS A 79 17.07 -17.44 -8.22
C LYS A 79 17.54 -17.24 -9.66
N LYS A 80 18.64 -16.50 -9.85
CA LYS A 80 19.28 -16.45 -11.17
C LYS A 80 19.77 -17.86 -11.52
N PRO A 81 19.66 -18.30 -12.79
CA PRO A 81 20.31 -19.53 -13.23
C PRO A 81 21.81 -19.43 -12.92
N GLU A 82 22.45 -20.54 -12.57
CA GLU A 82 23.91 -20.57 -12.50
C GLU A 82 24.48 -20.18 -13.86
N GLU A 83 25.39 -19.20 -13.88
CA GLU A 83 26.05 -18.78 -15.12
C GLU A 83 26.94 -19.92 -15.63
N THR A 84 26.59 -20.48 -16.77
CA THR A 84 27.44 -21.43 -17.46
C THR A 84 28.62 -20.68 -18.10
N MET A 85 29.70 -21.41 -18.41
CA MET A 85 30.87 -20.84 -19.09
C MET A 85 30.50 -20.13 -20.40
N SER A 86 29.49 -20.61 -21.13
CA SER A 86 29.00 -19.99 -22.35
C SER A 86 28.28 -18.66 -22.11
N THR A 87 27.48 -18.53 -21.05
CA THR A 87 26.81 -17.27 -20.70
C THR A 87 27.80 -16.18 -20.29
N LYS A 88 28.87 -16.55 -19.57
CA LYS A 88 29.94 -15.60 -19.20
C LYS A 88 30.64 -15.04 -20.44
N VAL A 89 31.06 -15.92 -21.35
CA VAL A 89 31.72 -15.54 -22.60
C VAL A 89 30.81 -14.65 -23.46
N TRP A 90 29.54 -15.01 -23.60
CA TRP A 90 28.55 -14.19 -24.30
C TRP A 90 28.36 -12.80 -23.68
N ASN A 91 28.24 -12.73 -22.35
CA ASN A 91 28.08 -11.46 -21.63
C ASN A 91 29.31 -10.56 -21.77
N THR A 92 30.53 -11.13 -21.75
CA THR A 92 31.77 -10.39 -22.01
C THR A 92 31.83 -9.87 -23.45
N MET A 93 31.46 -10.69 -24.44
CA MET A 93 31.46 -10.27 -25.85
C MET A 93 30.41 -9.19 -26.14
N ARG A 94 29.26 -9.21 -25.46
CA ARG A 94 28.16 -8.27 -25.67
C ARG A 94 28.41 -6.89 -25.06
N TYR A 95 29.28 -6.78 -24.05
CA TYR A 95 29.58 -5.52 -23.37
C TYR A 95 30.04 -4.36 -24.29
N PRO A 96 31.02 -4.53 -25.19
CA PRO A 96 31.40 -3.48 -26.12
C PRO A 96 30.26 -3.09 -27.08
N PHE A 97 29.48 -4.06 -27.57
CA PHE A 97 28.33 -3.80 -28.44
C PHE A 97 27.20 -3.04 -27.72
N LYS A 98 27.04 -3.24 -26.41
CA LYS A 98 26.12 -2.49 -25.56
C LYS A 98 26.56 -1.03 -25.40
N GLN A 99 27.86 -0.77 -25.25
CA GLN A 99 28.35 0.62 -25.13
C GLN A 99 28.16 1.44 -26.41
N VAL A 100 28.17 0.79 -27.58
CA VAL A 100 27.90 1.44 -28.87
C VAL A 100 26.42 1.38 -29.29
N GLY A 101 25.52 0.92 -28.41
CA GLY A 101 24.07 0.91 -28.65
C GLY A 101 23.58 -0.12 -29.67
N LEU A 102 24.42 -1.07 -30.11
CA LEU A 102 24.06 -2.11 -31.07
C LEU A 102 23.25 -3.25 -30.45
N VAL A 103 23.16 -3.30 -29.13
CA VAL A 103 22.43 -4.34 -28.40
C VAL A 103 21.72 -3.73 -27.19
N SER A 104 20.39 -3.86 -27.14
CA SER A 104 19.55 -3.44 -26.02
C SER A 104 19.35 -4.57 -25.01
N ASP A 105 19.26 -4.23 -23.72
CA ASP A 105 18.80 -5.19 -22.71
C ASP A 105 17.37 -5.63 -23.03
N PRO A 106 17.01 -6.90 -22.74
CA PRO A 106 15.61 -7.31 -22.81
C PRO A 106 14.77 -6.45 -21.86
N PRO A 107 13.47 -6.29 -22.14
CA PRO A 107 12.53 -5.66 -21.21
C PRO A 107 12.66 -6.29 -19.82
N GLU A 108 12.64 -5.44 -18.79
CA GLU A 108 12.68 -5.93 -17.42
C GLU A 108 11.41 -6.75 -17.12
N ASP A 109 11.58 -7.94 -16.56
CA ASP A 109 10.47 -8.77 -16.11
C ASP A 109 9.89 -8.30 -14.77
N HIS A 110 8.63 -8.66 -14.51
CA HIS A 110 7.88 -8.26 -13.33
C HIS A 110 8.50 -8.70 -12.00
N TRP A 111 9.21 -9.84 -11.97
CA TRP A 111 9.92 -10.28 -10.77
C TRP A 111 11.08 -9.36 -10.43
N SER A 112 11.93 -9.08 -11.41
CA SER A 112 13.06 -8.17 -11.24
C SER A 112 12.60 -6.74 -10.98
N MET A 113 11.51 -6.29 -11.62
CA MET A 113 10.90 -5.00 -11.36
C MET A 113 10.48 -4.88 -9.91
N SER A 114 9.72 -5.85 -9.41
CA SER A 114 9.19 -5.84 -8.04
C SER A 114 10.31 -5.92 -7.00
N GLN A 115 11.30 -6.78 -7.22
CA GLN A 115 12.44 -6.95 -6.30
C GLN A 115 13.24 -5.65 -6.11
N ARG A 116 13.35 -4.82 -7.16
CA ARG A 116 14.15 -3.58 -7.13
C ARG A 116 13.41 -2.40 -6.54
N ARG A 117 12.11 -2.50 -6.27
CA ARG A 117 11.35 -1.42 -5.63
C ARG A 117 11.81 -1.23 -4.18
N PHE A 118 11.77 0.04 -3.76
CA PHE A 118 12.18 0.48 -2.44
C PHE A 118 10.99 0.77 -1.52
N ASN A 119 9.77 0.58 -2.02
CA ASN A 119 8.55 0.89 -1.29
C ASN A 119 8.54 0.21 0.07
N VAL A 120 8.29 1.02 1.09
CA VAL A 120 8.19 0.61 2.49
C VAL A 120 6.72 0.52 2.88
N LEU A 121 6.37 -0.58 3.51
CA LEU A 121 5.16 -0.70 4.33
C LEU A 121 5.54 -0.30 5.75
N LEU A 122 4.80 0.66 6.30
CA LEU A 122 4.90 1.02 7.71
C LEU A 122 3.72 0.36 8.43
N THR A 123 3.99 -0.39 9.50
CA THR A 123 2.98 -1.06 10.31
C THR A 123 3.16 -0.67 11.78
N LEU A 124 2.05 -0.32 12.43
CA LEU A 124 1.97 -0.09 13.87
C LEU A 124 1.08 -1.16 14.49
N THR A 125 1.54 -1.80 15.56
CA THR A 125 0.65 -2.53 16.46
C THR A 125 0.30 -1.59 17.61
N LEU A 126 -0.98 -1.25 17.72
CA LEU A 126 -1.49 -0.30 18.70
C LEU A 126 -2.45 -1.01 19.65
N LYS A 127 -2.37 -0.64 20.92
CA LYS A 127 -3.33 -1.04 21.94
C LYS A 127 -4.14 0.17 22.38
N GLU A 128 -5.46 0.13 22.22
CA GLU A 128 -6.33 1.20 22.70
C GLU A 128 -6.48 1.10 24.22
N LYS A 129 -6.09 2.15 24.93
CA LYS A 129 -6.06 2.15 26.40
C LYS A 129 -7.45 2.09 27.04
N ALA A 130 -8.48 2.54 26.32
CA ALA A 130 -9.85 2.57 26.84
C ALA A 130 -10.54 1.20 26.82
N THR A 131 -10.23 0.38 25.81
CA THR A 131 -10.87 -0.93 25.56
C THR A 131 -9.95 -2.11 25.78
N ASP A 132 -8.64 -1.86 25.91
CA ASP A 132 -7.57 -2.86 25.94
C ASP A 132 -7.42 -3.65 24.62
N HIS A 133 -8.18 -3.31 23.57
CA HIS A 133 -8.11 -3.94 22.26
C HIS A 133 -6.78 -3.63 21.56
N THR A 134 -6.15 -4.66 21.01
CA THR A 134 -4.92 -4.55 20.23
C THR A 134 -5.19 -4.85 18.77
N PHE A 135 -4.67 -4.02 17.87
CA PHE A 135 -4.83 -4.17 16.43
C PHE A 135 -3.59 -3.69 15.67
N CYS A 136 -3.46 -4.14 14.42
CA CYS A 136 -2.43 -3.68 13.51
C CYS A 136 -2.99 -2.64 12.53
N ILE A 137 -2.25 -1.57 12.26
CA ILE A 137 -2.57 -0.65 11.17
C ILE A 137 -1.32 -0.44 10.32
N SER A 138 -1.48 -0.55 9.00
CA SER A 138 -0.40 -0.29 8.05
C SER A 138 -0.76 0.79 7.07
N THR A 139 0.26 1.49 6.58
CA THR A 139 0.14 2.38 5.43
C THR A 139 1.18 2.06 4.38
N TYR A 140 0.76 2.06 3.13
CA TYR A 140 1.59 1.76 1.98
C TYR A 140 1.40 2.82 0.90
N HIS A 141 2.46 3.05 0.11
CA HIS A 141 2.34 3.76 -1.15
C HIS A 141 2.91 2.82 -2.21
N MET A 142 2.04 2.26 -3.04
CA MET A 142 2.37 1.27 -4.05
C MET A 142 3.14 1.92 -5.21
N PRO A 143 4.01 1.20 -5.94
CA PRO A 143 4.70 1.80 -7.06
C PRO A 143 3.69 2.30 -8.11
N CYS A 144 3.90 3.50 -8.64
CA CYS A 144 3.20 3.97 -9.82
C CYS A 144 3.71 3.24 -11.07
N ALA A 145 3.29 1.99 -11.24
CA ALA A 145 3.71 1.07 -12.31
C ALA A 145 2.51 0.36 -12.94
N PHE A 146 1.41 1.08 -13.16
CA PHE A 146 0.17 0.56 -13.77
C PHE A 146 0.39 -0.11 -15.14
N TYR A 147 1.44 0.28 -15.88
CA TYR A 147 1.86 -0.36 -17.13
C TYR A 147 2.50 -1.75 -16.94
N ALA A 148 2.71 -2.18 -15.70
CA ALA A 148 3.32 -3.46 -15.32
C ALA A 148 2.40 -4.20 -14.33
N PRO A 149 1.20 -4.66 -14.76
CA PRO A 149 0.16 -5.18 -13.88
C PRO A 149 0.63 -6.36 -13.01
N MET A 150 1.47 -7.27 -13.53
CA MET A 150 2.02 -8.37 -12.72
C MET A 150 2.94 -7.88 -11.58
N ALA A 151 3.66 -6.77 -11.78
CA ALA A 151 4.46 -6.17 -10.70
C ALA A 151 3.53 -5.52 -9.66
N MET A 152 2.43 -4.92 -10.11
CA MET A 152 1.40 -4.39 -9.23
C MET A 152 0.78 -5.50 -8.36
N THR A 153 0.45 -6.66 -8.96
CA THR A 153 0.00 -7.85 -8.23
C THR A 153 0.97 -8.27 -7.13
N LEU A 154 2.26 -8.39 -7.45
CA LEU A 154 3.28 -8.79 -6.48
C LEU A 154 3.36 -7.79 -5.31
N HIS A 155 3.26 -6.49 -5.57
CA HIS A 155 3.30 -5.48 -4.51
C HIS A 155 2.05 -5.45 -3.65
N ALA A 156 0.87 -5.58 -4.25
CA ALA A 156 -0.40 -5.67 -3.54
C ALA A 156 -0.43 -6.90 -2.61
N GLU A 157 -0.02 -8.08 -3.13
CA GLU A 157 0.07 -9.31 -2.36
C GLU A 157 1.09 -9.21 -1.22
N MET A 158 2.30 -8.67 -1.49
CA MET A 158 3.30 -8.47 -0.43
C MET A 158 2.79 -7.54 0.68
N ALA A 159 2.07 -6.46 0.35
CA ALA A 159 1.57 -5.52 1.35
C ALA A 159 0.50 -6.16 2.24
N ALA A 160 -0.49 -6.83 1.62
CA ALA A 160 -1.56 -7.54 2.32
C ALA A 160 -1.03 -8.71 3.15
N LYS A 161 -0.13 -9.52 2.58
CA LYS A 161 0.43 -10.68 3.28
C LYS A 161 1.28 -10.28 4.47
N HIS A 162 2.04 -9.19 4.37
CA HIS A 162 2.94 -8.75 5.44
C HIS A 162 2.17 -8.28 6.67
N ILE A 163 1.10 -7.48 6.50
CA ILE A 163 0.24 -7.08 7.64
C ILE A 163 -0.49 -8.30 8.24
N GLN A 164 -0.97 -9.22 7.41
CA GLN A 164 -1.58 -10.48 7.88
C GLN A 164 -0.60 -11.29 8.72
N ASP A 165 0.65 -11.44 8.26
CA ASP A 165 1.69 -12.17 8.99
C ASP A 165 2.08 -11.50 10.31
N ILE A 166 2.13 -10.16 10.37
CA ILE A 166 2.37 -9.44 11.64
C ILE A 166 1.20 -9.67 12.60
N ALA A 167 -0.02 -9.55 12.11
CA ALA A 167 -1.23 -9.72 12.91
C ALA A 167 -1.37 -11.13 13.49
N SER A 168 -0.94 -12.17 12.77
CA SER A 168 -0.96 -13.55 13.24
C SER A 168 0.15 -13.87 14.26
N LYS A 169 1.37 -13.34 14.10
CA LYS A 169 2.52 -13.71 14.95
C LYS A 169 2.41 -13.23 16.40
N LYS A 170 1.76 -12.10 16.64
CA LYS A 170 1.83 -11.41 17.94
C LYS A 170 0.78 -11.84 18.96
N GLN A 171 -0.13 -12.74 18.58
CA GLN A 171 -1.02 -13.39 19.52
C GLN A 171 -0.41 -14.60 20.24
N GLU A 172 0.77 -15.09 19.83
CA GLU A 172 1.42 -16.23 20.50
C GLU A 172 1.97 -15.89 21.91
N GLU A 173 2.05 -14.60 22.28
CA GLU A 173 2.53 -14.11 23.58
C GLU A 173 1.41 -13.40 24.38
N GLY A 174 0.36 -14.14 24.79
CA GLY A 174 -0.53 -13.74 25.88
C GLY A 174 -2.00 -13.44 25.54
N VAL A 175 -2.85 -14.44 25.84
CA VAL A 175 -4.28 -14.41 26.26
C VAL A 175 -5.40 -14.55 25.18
N ASP A 176 -6.37 -15.39 25.59
CA ASP A 176 -7.75 -15.74 25.19
C ASP A 176 -8.06 -16.68 24.00
N GLU A 177 -8.69 -17.81 24.36
CA GLU A 177 -9.28 -18.85 23.52
C GLU A 177 -10.44 -18.27 22.68
N GLY A 178 -10.16 -17.71 21.51
CA GLY A 178 -11.25 -17.32 20.60
C GLY A 178 -10.89 -16.66 19.28
N SER A 179 -9.72 -16.03 19.15
CA SER A 179 -9.24 -15.44 17.88
C SER A 179 -7.80 -15.83 17.60
N SER A 180 -7.47 -16.10 16.33
CA SER A 180 -6.15 -16.57 15.88
C SER A 180 -5.24 -15.49 15.26
N SER A 181 -5.71 -14.24 15.15
CA SER A 181 -4.88 -13.07 14.81
C SER A 181 -5.42 -11.76 15.37
N TYR A 182 -4.57 -10.74 15.55
CA TYR A 182 -5.06 -9.38 15.82
C TYR A 182 -5.87 -8.82 14.63
N PRO A 183 -6.95 -8.05 14.87
CA PRO A 183 -7.60 -7.28 13.82
C PRO A 183 -6.60 -6.36 13.11
N TYR A 184 -6.80 -6.09 11.83
CA TYR A 184 -5.90 -5.25 11.07
C TYR A 184 -6.58 -4.31 10.06
N VAL A 185 -5.92 -3.18 9.80
CA VAL A 185 -6.29 -2.18 8.79
C VAL A 185 -5.10 -1.91 7.89
N LEU A 186 -5.29 -2.01 6.57
CA LEU A 186 -4.30 -1.69 5.56
C LEU A 186 -4.77 -0.48 4.74
N THR A 187 -4.04 0.62 4.82
CA THR A 187 -4.35 1.89 4.14
C THR A 187 -3.31 2.23 3.09
N GLY A 188 -3.65 3.07 2.12
CA GLY A 188 -2.65 3.61 1.21
C GLY A 188 -3.19 4.06 -0.14
N ASP A 189 -2.29 4.66 -0.91
CA ASP A 189 -2.42 4.77 -2.36
C ASP A 189 -1.87 3.47 -2.98
N PHE A 190 -2.76 2.69 -3.56
CA PHE A 190 -2.43 1.42 -4.19
C PHE A 190 -2.13 1.56 -5.68
N ASN A 191 -2.37 2.71 -6.30
CA ASN A 191 -2.21 2.90 -7.75
C ASN A 191 -2.91 1.79 -8.58
N ILE A 192 -4.02 1.25 -8.07
CA ILE A 192 -4.91 0.30 -8.75
C ILE A 192 -6.31 0.86 -8.75
N VAL A 193 -7.09 0.51 -9.77
CA VAL A 193 -8.51 0.89 -9.88
C VAL A 193 -9.42 -0.31 -9.61
N PRO A 194 -10.66 -0.11 -9.09
CA PRO A 194 -11.58 -1.19 -8.76
C PRO A 194 -12.47 -1.60 -9.95
N ARG A 195 -11.96 -1.49 -11.18
CA ARG A 195 -12.74 -1.71 -12.42
C ARG A 195 -12.16 -2.83 -13.28
N GLU A 196 -13.01 -3.77 -13.66
CA GLU A 196 -12.64 -4.94 -14.48
C GLU A 196 -12.15 -4.56 -15.89
N ASP A 197 -12.56 -3.39 -16.41
CA ASP A 197 -12.18 -2.91 -17.76
C ASP A 197 -10.77 -2.32 -17.82
N MET A 198 -10.06 -2.26 -16.69
CA MET A 198 -8.74 -1.67 -16.55
C MET A 198 -7.69 -2.70 -16.16
N ASP A 199 -6.46 -2.51 -16.63
CA ASP A 199 -5.35 -3.48 -16.46
C ASP A 199 -5.04 -3.83 -14.99
N THR A 200 -5.40 -3.00 -14.02
CA THR A 200 -5.18 -3.27 -12.59
C THR A 200 -6.42 -3.72 -11.83
N GLY A 201 -7.60 -3.78 -12.46
CA GLY A 201 -8.85 -4.25 -11.86
C GLY A 201 -8.73 -5.60 -11.15
N PRO A 202 -8.17 -6.63 -11.82
CA PRO A 202 -7.97 -7.94 -11.21
C PRO A 202 -7.06 -7.91 -9.96
N VAL A 203 -6.19 -6.90 -9.81
CA VAL A 203 -5.35 -6.74 -8.61
C VAL A 203 -6.20 -6.29 -7.42
N TYR A 204 -7.17 -5.40 -7.64
CA TYR A 204 -8.14 -5.02 -6.62
C TYR A 204 -9.00 -6.22 -6.22
N ASP A 205 -9.51 -6.96 -7.21
CA ASP A 205 -10.32 -8.17 -6.97
C ASP A 205 -9.55 -9.22 -6.15
N MET A 206 -8.25 -9.37 -6.40
CA MET A 206 -7.39 -10.23 -5.60
C MET A 206 -7.36 -9.82 -4.12
N LEU A 207 -7.24 -8.53 -3.81
CA LEU A 207 -7.21 -8.05 -2.43
C LEU A 207 -8.53 -8.32 -1.69
N VAL A 208 -9.68 -8.21 -2.37
CA VAL A 208 -10.99 -8.38 -1.73
C VAL A 208 -11.52 -9.82 -1.77
N SER A 209 -11.03 -10.65 -2.69
CA SER A 209 -11.45 -12.06 -2.83
C SER A 209 -10.42 -13.07 -2.32
N GLY A 210 -9.17 -12.65 -2.13
CA GLY A 210 -8.04 -13.53 -1.83
C GLY A 210 -7.62 -14.42 -3.00
N LYS A 211 -8.10 -14.14 -4.23
CA LYS A 211 -7.91 -15.00 -5.40
C LYS A 211 -7.60 -14.18 -6.65
N LEU A 212 -6.73 -14.70 -7.50
CA LEU A 212 -6.48 -14.17 -8.83
C LEU A 212 -6.59 -15.30 -9.85
N ASP A 213 -7.36 -15.08 -10.92
CA ASP A 213 -7.49 -16.02 -12.02
C ASP A 213 -6.14 -16.19 -12.73
N GLU A 214 -5.70 -17.43 -12.95
CA GLU A 214 -4.45 -17.77 -13.65
C GLU A 214 -4.43 -17.28 -15.10
N SER A 215 -5.61 -17.09 -15.71
CA SER A 215 -5.75 -16.53 -17.06
C SER A 215 -5.65 -15.00 -17.10
N SER A 216 -5.65 -14.33 -15.95
CA SER A 216 -5.56 -12.87 -15.86
C SER A 216 -4.21 -12.36 -16.41
N PRO A 217 -4.19 -11.24 -17.16
CA PRO A 217 -2.93 -10.60 -17.55
C PRO A 217 -2.14 -10.06 -16.33
N CYS A 218 -2.79 -9.95 -15.17
CA CYS A 218 -2.16 -9.59 -13.90
C CYS A 218 -1.45 -10.78 -13.23
N PHE A 219 -1.68 -12.02 -13.67
CA PHE A 219 -1.15 -13.20 -13.01
C PHE A 219 0.38 -13.29 -13.24
N PRO A 220 1.22 -13.22 -12.18
CA PRO A 220 2.66 -13.24 -12.33
C PRO A 220 3.17 -14.50 -13.03
N ALA A 221 3.72 -14.34 -14.22
CA ALA A 221 4.25 -15.47 -14.99
C ALA A 221 5.40 -16.17 -14.24
N PRO A 222 5.50 -17.52 -14.30
CA PRO A 222 6.58 -18.27 -13.67
C PRO A 222 7.98 -17.82 -14.10
N LYS A 223 8.97 -17.93 -13.21
CA LYS A 223 10.38 -17.64 -13.53
C LYS A 223 11.33 -18.58 -12.79
N ASN A 224 12.25 -19.19 -13.53
CA ASN A 224 13.31 -20.06 -12.98
C ASN A 224 12.78 -21.14 -12.02
N GLY A 225 11.67 -21.79 -12.38
CA GLY A 225 11.02 -22.84 -11.57
C GLY A 225 10.20 -22.32 -10.38
N MET A 226 10.12 -21.01 -10.17
CA MET A 226 9.23 -20.39 -9.19
C MET A 226 7.89 -20.06 -9.86
N ASN A 227 6.81 -20.66 -9.35
CA ASN A 227 5.44 -20.28 -9.64
C ASN A 227 4.95 -19.31 -8.56
N TRP A 228 4.15 -18.33 -8.97
CA TRP A 228 3.44 -17.48 -8.03
C TRP A 228 2.10 -18.12 -7.66
N SER A 229 1.66 -17.90 -6.42
CA SER A 229 0.32 -18.21 -5.95
C SER A 229 -0.12 -17.11 -4.99
N CYS A 230 -1.41 -16.76 -5.00
CA CYS A 230 -1.98 -15.84 -4.03
C CYS A 230 -1.98 -16.50 -2.64
N THR A 231 -1.40 -15.83 -1.63
CA THR A 231 -1.30 -16.38 -0.27
C THR A 231 -2.02 -15.54 0.79
N ILE A 232 -2.82 -14.57 0.36
CA ILE A 232 -3.50 -13.63 1.25
C ILE A 232 -4.92 -14.08 1.56
N ASP A 233 -5.38 -13.74 2.75
CA ASP A 233 -6.81 -13.80 3.08
C ASP A 233 -7.55 -12.61 2.44
N PRO A 234 -8.85 -12.76 2.08
CA PRO A 234 -9.65 -11.66 1.55
C PRO A 234 -9.81 -10.54 2.58
N MET A 235 -9.69 -9.30 2.11
CA MET A 235 -9.95 -8.10 2.90
C MET A 235 -11.24 -7.40 2.45
N ARG A 236 -11.72 -6.45 3.25
CA ARG A 236 -12.89 -5.63 2.91
C ARG A 236 -12.47 -4.16 2.76
N SER A 237 -12.91 -3.47 1.72
CA SER A 237 -12.77 -2.01 1.65
C SER A 237 -13.84 -1.32 2.51
N ALA A 238 -13.43 -0.35 3.33
CA ALA A 238 -14.36 0.39 4.18
C ALA A 238 -15.46 1.11 3.38
N TYR A 239 -15.12 1.69 2.22
CA TYR A 239 -16.08 2.38 1.36
C TYR A 239 -17.06 1.40 0.71
N ALA A 240 -16.58 0.29 0.14
CA ALA A 240 -17.46 -0.76 -0.39
C ALA A 240 -18.40 -1.32 0.67
N VAL A 241 -17.92 -1.57 1.90
CA VAL A 241 -18.76 -2.07 3.00
C VAL A 241 -19.86 -1.07 3.36
N LYS A 242 -19.53 0.22 3.49
CA LYS A 242 -20.47 1.24 3.95
C LYS A 242 -21.46 1.69 2.86
N ASN A 243 -20.98 1.86 1.63
CA ASN A 243 -21.74 2.46 0.53
C ASN A 243 -22.22 1.43 -0.52
N GLY A 244 -21.80 0.17 -0.40
CA GLY A 244 -22.06 -0.88 -1.39
C GLY A 244 -21.18 -0.79 -2.65
N LYS A 245 -20.29 0.22 -2.74
CA LYS A 245 -19.35 0.43 -3.84
C LYS A 245 -18.19 1.33 -3.41
N GLU A 246 -17.11 1.27 -4.18
CA GLU A 246 -16.01 2.25 -4.08
C GLU A 246 -16.46 3.66 -4.48
N PRO A 247 -15.77 4.72 -4.00
CA PRO A 247 -16.02 6.08 -4.46
C PRO A 247 -15.76 6.20 -5.97
N GLU A 248 -16.31 7.27 -6.57
CA GLU A 248 -16.09 7.55 -7.99
C GLU A 248 -14.62 7.86 -8.29
N PHE A 249 -13.96 8.59 -7.38
CA PHE A 249 -12.54 8.85 -7.46
C PHE A 249 -11.95 9.14 -6.09
N THR A 250 -10.64 8.92 -5.99
CA THR A 250 -9.81 9.44 -4.90
C THR A 250 -8.62 10.22 -5.44
N ASN A 251 -8.25 10.02 -6.72
CA ASN A 251 -7.29 10.82 -7.48
C ASN A 251 -7.99 11.54 -8.64
N TYR A 252 -7.66 12.82 -8.86
CA TYR A 252 -8.06 13.61 -10.02
C TYR A 252 -6.85 14.39 -10.56
N ALA A 253 -5.83 13.68 -11.04
CA ALA A 253 -4.56 14.28 -11.44
C ALA A 253 -4.57 14.91 -12.85
N ARG A 254 -3.90 16.07 -12.98
CA ARG A 254 -3.59 16.68 -14.28
C ARG A 254 -2.48 15.91 -14.99
N VAL A 255 -2.73 15.47 -16.23
CA VAL A 255 -1.75 14.73 -17.06
C VAL A 255 -1.26 15.58 -18.23
N LYS A 256 -0.29 16.48 -18.03
CA LYS A 256 0.31 17.33 -19.09
C LYS A 256 -0.71 17.81 -20.15
N GLU A 257 -0.55 17.39 -21.41
CA GLU A 257 -1.42 17.73 -22.56
C GLU A 257 -2.51 16.69 -22.83
N LYS A 258 -2.67 15.70 -21.94
CA LYS A 258 -3.69 14.65 -22.04
C LYS A 258 -4.88 14.98 -21.13
N ASP A 259 -5.97 14.26 -21.35
CA ASP A 259 -7.10 14.26 -20.44
C ASP A 259 -6.64 13.90 -19.02
N PRO A 260 -7.18 14.56 -17.98
CA PRO A 260 -6.90 14.21 -16.59
C PRO A 260 -7.19 12.74 -16.30
N PHE A 261 -6.37 12.14 -15.45
CA PHE A 261 -6.66 10.84 -14.89
C PHE A 261 -7.57 11.03 -13.67
N VAL A 262 -8.68 10.28 -13.61
CA VAL A 262 -9.66 10.38 -12.54
C VAL A 262 -10.18 8.99 -12.21
N ASP A 263 -9.83 8.47 -11.05
CA ASP A 263 -10.28 7.16 -10.58
C ASP A 263 -10.01 7.00 -9.08
N THR A 264 -10.47 5.88 -8.52
CA THR A 264 -10.21 5.48 -7.13
C THR A 264 -8.90 4.69 -7.06
N LEU A 265 -7.92 5.22 -6.33
CA LEU A 265 -6.60 4.62 -6.11
C LEU A 265 -6.30 4.38 -4.62
N ASP A 266 -7.02 5.05 -3.73
CA ASP A 266 -6.77 5.07 -2.30
C ASP A 266 -7.79 4.23 -1.55
N TYR A 267 -7.31 3.37 -0.66
CA TYR A 267 -8.16 2.38 0.01
C TYR A 267 -7.90 2.30 1.51
N ILE A 268 -8.94 1.88 2.24
CA ILE A 268 -8.89 1.46 3.65
C ILE A 268 -9.40 0.01 3.68
N PHE A 269 -8.49 -0.94 3.54
CA PHE A 269 -8.78 -2.37 3.63
C PHE A 269 -8.79 -2.85 5.09
N LEU A 270 -9.68 -3.78 5.41
CA LEU A 270 -9.99 -4.22 6.76
C LEU A 270 -10.04 -5.74 6.84
N SER A 271 -9.56 -6.28 7.96
CA SER A 271 -9.86 -7.63 8.39
C SER A 271 -11.35 -7.78 8.80
N PRO A 272 -11.89 -9.01 8.92
CA PRO A 272 -13.32 -9.24 9.17
C PRO A 272 -13.88 -8.67 10.49
N GLU A 273 -13.04 -8.50 11.51
CA GLU A 273 -13.43 -8.12 12.87
C GLU A 273 -13.96 -6.68 12.96
N TRP A 274 -13.53 -5.80 12.06
CA TRP A 274 -13.91 -4.39 12.10
C TRP A 274 -15.37 -4.14 11.68
N THR A 275 -16.10 -3.35 12.47
CA THR A 275 -17.37 -2.78 12.04
C THR A 275 -17.16 -1.39 11.44
N VAL A 276 -17.59 -1.18 10.20
CA VAL A 276 -17.56 0.15 9.55
C VAL A 276 -18.80 0.93 9.96
N LYS A 277 -18.62 1.95 10.81
CA LYS A 277 -19.72 2.81 11.26
C LYS A 277 -20.08 3.85 10.22
N ASP A 278 -19.07 4.47 9.63
CA ASP A 278 -19.24 5.53 8.66
C ASP A 278 -18.01 5.71 7.78
N VAL A 279 -18.19 6.41 6.66
CA VAL A 279 -17.07 6.90 5.84
C VAL A 279 -17.27 8.38 5.54
N LYS A 280 -16.19 9.10 5.22
CA LYS A 280 -16.31 10.49 4.78
C LYS A 280 -16.99 10.53 3.41
N ASP A 281 -18.08 11.27 3.34
CA ASP A 281 -18.73 11.61 2.07
C ASP A 281 -17.74 12.35 1.16
N LEU A 282 -17.54 11.81 -0.03
CA LEU A 282 -16.70 12.39 -1.07
C LEU A 282 -17.60 13.03 -2.12
N VAL A 283 -17.19 14.20 -2.62
CA VAL A 283 -17.90 14.89 -3.70
C VAL A 283 -17.80 14.07 -4.98
N GLY A 284 -18.87 14.09 -5.80
CA GLY A 284 -18.83 13.47 -7.13
C GLY A 284 -17.90 14.23 -8.06
N LYS A 285 -17.42 13.56 -9.13
CA LYS A 285 -16.44 14.12 -10.07
C LYS A 285 -16.90 15.44 -10.69
N ASP A 286 -18.18 15.53 -11.05
CA ASP A 286 -18.77 16.71 -11.70
C ASP A 286 -18.79 17.94 -10.78
N ASP A 287 -18.90 17.72 -9.46
CA ASP A 287 -18.95 18.77 -8.44
C ASP A 287 -17.58 19.09 -7.81
N ALA A 288 -16.57 18.25 -8.08
CA ALA A 288 -15.25 18.34 -7.43
C ALA A 288 -14.42 19.55 -7.88
N GLY A 289 -14.71 20.13 -9.06
CA GLY A 289 -13.96 21.28 -9.59
C GLY A 289 -12.51 20.96 -9.97
N GLY A 290 -12.21 19.70 -10.28
CA GLY A 290 -10.89 19.26 -10.73
C GLY A 290 -10.49 19.78 -12.13
N PRO A 291 -9.27 19.43 -12.62
CA PRO A 291 -8.30 18.54 -11.98
C PRO A 291 -7.56 19.20 -10.81
N PHE A 292 -6.95 18.34 -10.01
CA PHE A 292 -6.18 18.66 -8.81
C PHE A 292 -4.66 18.46 -9.04
N PRO A 293 -3.80 19.08 -8.21
CA PRO A 293 -4.14 20.10 -7.21
C PRO A 293 -4.64 21.40 -7.84
N ASN A 294 -5.42 22.18 -7.09
CA ASN A 294 -5.92 23.50 -7.50
C ASN A 294 -5.90 24.49 -6.32
N ALA A 295 -6.57 25.64 -6.45
CA ALA A 295 -6.56 26.67 -5.40
C ALA A 295 -7.25 26.24 -4.09
N ASN A 296 -8.13 25.23 -4.15
CA ASN A 296 -8.93 24.75 -3.01
C ASN A 296 -8.47 23.38 -2.50
N GLU A 297 -7.90 22.55 -3.39
CA GLU A 297 -7.43 21.19 -3.07
C GLU A 297 -5.91 21.11 -3.29
N PRO A 298 -5.10 21.03 -2.21
CA PRO A 298 -3.63 21.08 -2.30
C PRO A 298 -2.97 19.80 -2.82
N SER A 299 -3.71 18.71 -2.98
CA SER A 299 -3.23 17.39 -3.40
C SER A 299 -4.00 16.92 -4.63
N ASP A 300 -3.40 16.14 -5.51
CA ASP A 300 -4.14 15.48 -6.59
C ASP A 300 -5.02 14.31 -6.09
N HIS A 301 -4.77 13.86 -4.86
CA HIS A 301 -5.61 12.94 -4.11
C HIS A 301 -6.47 13.65 -3.07
N ILE A 302 -7.70 13.19 -2.86
CA ILE A 302 -8.60 13.67 -1.80
C ILE A 302 -8.49 12.82 -0.54
N LEU A 303 -8.63 13.46 0.63
CA LEU A 303 -8.62 12.77 1.91
C LEU A 303 -9.82 11.82 2.04
N ILE A 304 -9.54 10.53 2.24
CA ILE A 304 -10.53 9.51 2.63
C ILE A 304 -10.49 9.25 4.14
N ARG A 305 -11.62 8.80 4.71
CA ARG A 305 -11.73 8.50 6.15
C ARG A 305 -12.80 7.43 6.39
N ALA A 306 -12.53 6.51 7.30
CA ALA A 306 -13.53 5.60 7.86
C ALA A 306 -13.61 5.74 9.38
N ASP A 307 -14.81 5.63 9.93
CA ASP A 307 -15.06 5.47 11.36
C ASP A 307 -15.24 3.96 11.64
N LEU A 308 -14.34 3.39 12.44
CA LEU A 308 -14.25 1.95 12.67
C LEU A 308 -14.47 1.62 14.15
N GLU A 309 -15.02 0.43 14.44
CA GLU A 309 -15.21 -0.11 15.79
C GLU A 309 -14.74 -1.58 15.83
N LEU A 310 -14.08 -1.95 16.95
CA LEU A 310 -13.77 -3.32 17.35
C LEU A 310 -14.62 -3.72 18.55
#